data_AF-R9ICS2-F1
#
_entry.id   AF-R9ICS2-F1
#
_cell.length_a   1.000
_cell.length_b   1.000
_cell.length_c   1.000
_cell.angle_alpha   90.00
_cell.angle_beta   90.00
_cell.angle_gamma   90.00
#
_symmetry.space_group_name_H-M   'P 1'
#
loop_
_entity.id
_entity.type
_entity.pdbx_description
1 polymer ?
#
loop_
_entity_poly.entity_id
_entity_poly.type
_entity_poly.pdbx_seq_one_letter_code
_entity_poly.pdbx_strand_id
1 'polypeptide(L)'
;MKVKHLLVALIVPLACACSNDSLDEVADQSNKPQVVSRSEENMLSFDSEASFQQAVGLLSDMDENEQKSWISSHLGTITSLKDVYDEAMEDAADLDESREAYLAYKDKYENTLYFSSYKDDCGAYLPVSNQTVAMMINTDGNIKIGNEVRNLKDISNYTQLQEAGVAMYDAEKDRNYVESRAVVEHPIIAVQKVGEPIGNNDEYEFDSGWRHENKRKIRLKCGRQVGSIDKNKRVITPRLHIEVSFRKKTWLGWSNYSSKTTTTGKFTGGYVGTINFHKSANSSHDWYQGFNGTFVENIGSKNEKIHYCSYPIVADLSVEFRGMGTVQKYNFTLKEVHYAGA
;
A
#
# COMPACT_ATOMS: atom_id res chain seq x y z
N MET A 1 -34.19 -38.90 72.05
CA MET A 1 -34.17 -38.98 70.56
C MET A 1 -33.99 -37.58 69.99
N LYS A 2 -33.21 -37.42 68.91
CA LYS A 2 -32.92 -36.16 68.19
C LYS A 2 -32.31 -35.02 69.03
N VAL A 3 -30.98 -35.01 69.14
CA VAL A 3 -30.18 -33.76 69.19
C VAL A 3 -29.13 -33.89 68.08
N LYS A 4 -29.17 -32.97 67.10
CA LYS A 4 -28.25 -32.97 65.96
C LYS A 4 -26.86 -32.54 66.44
N HIS A 5 -25.81 -33.17 65.94
CA HIS A 5 -24.44 -32.86 66.33
C HIS A 5 -23.95 -31.57 65.68
N LEU A 6 -23.33 -30.73 66.51
CA LEU A 6 -22.64 -29.51 66.12
C LEU A 6 -21.21 -29.89 65.69
N LEU A 7 -20.88 -29.80 64.40
CA LEU A 7 -19.50 -29.99 63.95
C LEU A 7 -18.79 -28.63 63.91
N VAL A 8 -17.94 -28.38 64.90
CA VAL A 8 -17.04 -27.22 64.91
C VAL A 8 -15.84 -27.54 64.03
N ALA A 9 -15.67 -26.79 62.94
CA ALA A 9 -14.52 -26.95 62.04
C ALA A 9 -13.24 -26.42 62.70
N LEU A 10 -12.19 -27.25 62.69
CA LEU A 10 -10.89 -26.93 63.28
C LEU A 10 -10.11 -25.99 62.36
N ILE A 11 -9.68 -24.83 62.87
CA ILE A 11 -8.80 -23.91 62.14
C ILE A 11 -7.35 -24.37 62.33
N VAL A 12 -6.66 -24.68 61.23
CA VAL A 12 -5.22 -24.94 61.21
C VAL A 12 -4.51 -23.75 60.54
N PRO A 13 -3.64 -23.01 61.26
CA PRO A 13 -2.85 -21.95 60.64
C PRO A 13 -1.64 -22.56 59.90
N LEU A 14 -1.69 -22.58 58.58
CA LEU A 14 -0.51 -22.83 57.75
C LEU A 14 0.30 -21.54 57.63
N ALA A 15 1.59 -21.62 57.96
CA ALA A 15 2.48 -20.47 58.01
C ALA A 15 2.77 -19.92 56.61
N CYS A 16 2.79 -18.59 56.48
CA CYS A 16 3.28 -17.92 55.28
C CYS A 16 4.79 -18.13 55.14
N ALA A 17 5.21 -18.66 53.99
CA ALA A 17 6.58 -18.59 53.51
C ALA A 17 6.53 -18.09 52.06
N CYS A 18 7.18 -16.96 51.78
CA CYS A 18 7.10 -16.32 50.48
C CYS A 18 7.88 -17.11 49.42
N SER A 19 7.19 -17.54 48.36
CA SER A 19 7.79 -17.71 47.03
C SER A 19 7.20 -16.63 46.13
N ASN A 20 8.04 -15.95 45.35
CA ASN A 20 7.60 -14.87 44.48
C ASN A 20 6.49 -15.36 43.54
N ASP A 21 5.28 -14.81 43.68
CA ASP A 21 4.33 -14.80 42.58
C ASP A 21 4.90 -13.90 41.48
N SER A 22 5.69 -14.49 40.59
CA SER A 22 5.75 -13.97 39.23
C SER A 22 4.33 -14.02 38.70
N LEU A 23 3.76 -12.84 38.44
CA LEU A 23 2.58 -12.71 37.61
C LEU A 23 2.95 -13.27 36.24
N ASP A 24 2.61 -14.55 36.01
CA ASP A 24 2.47 -15.08 34.68
C ASP A 24 1.38 -14.23 34.02
N GLU A 25 1.79 -13.31 33.15
CA GLU A 25 0.87 -12.75 32.18
C GLU A 25 0.26 -13.95 31.43
N VAL A 26 -1.04 -14.15 31.64
CA VAL A 26 -1.83 -15.00 30.77
C VAL A 26 -1.87 -14.30 29.42
N ALA A 27 -0.83 -14.54 28.62
CA ALA A 27 -0.70 -14.02 27.27
C ALA A 27 -1.95 -14.48 26.50
N ASP A 28 -2.78 -13.51 26.13
CA ASP A 28 -4.08 -13.76 25.52
C ASP A 28 -3.88 -14.44 24.16
N GLN A 29 -4.01 -15.78 24.14
CA GLN A 29 -3.80 -16.58 22.94
C GLN A 29 -4.95 -16.47 21.93
N SER A 30 -5.99 -15.66 22.20
CA SER A 30 -7.10 -15.43 21.27
C SER A 30 -6.68 -14.79 19.94
N ASN A 31 -5.49 -14.20 19.87
CA ASN A 31 -4.94 -13.54 18.68
C ASN A 31 -3.95 -14.38 17.85
N LYS A 32 -3.77 -15.67 18.15
CA LYS A 32 -3.03 -16.58 17.26
C LYS A 32 -3.98 -17.15 16.20
N PRO A 33 -3.62 -17.17 14.90
CA PRO A 33 -4.46 -17.79 13.89
C PRO A 33 -4.71 -19.25 14.22
N GLN A 34 -5.97 -19.68 14.11
CA GLN A 34 -6.30 -21.10 14.25
C GLN A 34 -5.63 -21.90 13.13
N VAL A 35 -4.83 -22.88 13.58
CA VAL A 35 -4.08 -23.92 12.85
C VAL A 35 -3.82 -23.61 11.39
N VAL A 36 -2.58 -23.22 11.08
CA VAL A 36 -2.09 -23.19 9.71
C VAL A 36 -1.10 -24.34 9.51
N SER A 37 -1.29 -25.07 8.42
CA SER A 37 -0.42 -26.17 8.02
C SER A 37 -0.06 -26.04 6.54
N ARG A 38 1.15 -26.50 6.20
CA ARG A 38 1.58 -26.65 4.81
C ARG A 38 0.94 -27.91 4.23
N SER A 39 0.22 -27.78 3.11
CA SER A 39 -0.29 -28.93 2.35
C SER A 39 0.83 -29.64 1.58
N GLU A 40 0.55 -30.85 1.11
CA GLU A 40 1.45 -31.61 0.22
C GLU A 40 1.78 -30.85 -1.09
N GLU A 41 0.92 -29.91 -1.49
CA GLU A 41 1.02 -29.08 -2.70
C GLU A 41 1.81 -27.77 -2.48
N ASN A 42 2.64 -27.70 -1.43
CA ASN A 42 3.47 -26.53 -1.10
C ASN A 42 2.67 -25.24 -0.87
N MET A 43 1.51 -25.34 -0.26
CA MET A 43 0.54 -24.25 -0.09
C MET A 43 0.11 -24.13 1.39
N LEU A 44 -0.13 -22.91 1.88
CA LEU A 44 -0.68 -22.71 3.22
C LEU A 44 -2.16 -23.09 3.26
N SER A 45 -2.57 -23.74 4.35
CA SER A 45 -3.95 -24.15 4.62
C SER A 45 -4.44 -23.51 5.91
N PHE A 46 -5.49 -22.69 5.80
CA PHE A 46 -6.20 -22.05 6.91
C PHE A 46 -7.53 -22.79 7.17
N ASP A 47 -7.92 -22.99 8.42
CA ASP A 47 -9.20 -23.66 8.74
C ASP A 47 -10.45 -22.88 8.29
N SER A 48 -10.36 -21.55 8.16
CA SER A 48 -11.52 -20.69 7.85
C SER A 48 -11.12 -19.36 7.20
N GLU A 49 -12.10 -18.69 6.59
CA GLU A 49 -11.93 -17.31 6.09
C GLU A 49 -11.53 -16.36 7.23
N ALA A 50 -12.11 -16.54 8.42
CA ALA A 50 -11.84 -15.68 9.57
C ALA A 50 -10.37 -15.77 10.04
N SER A 51 -9.79 -16.98 10.07
CA SER A 51 -8.37 -17.15 10.44
C SER A 51 -7.42 -16.65 9.34
N PHE A 52 -7.80 -16.75 8.07
CA PHE A 52 -7.05 -16.13 6.97
C PHE A 52 -7.06 -14.59 7.07
N GLN A 53 -8.23 -13.96 7.21
CA GLN A 53 -8.33 -12.50 7.33
C GLN A 53 -7.67 -11.96 8.61
N GLN A 54 -7.69 -12.72 9.71
CA GLN A 54 -6.95 -12.37 10.93
C GLN A 54 -5.43 -12.34 10.67
N ALA A 55 -4.88 -13.31 9.93
CA ALA A 55 -3.47 -13.33 9.57
C ALA A 55 -3.11 -12.19 8.60
N VAL A 56 -3.94 -11.91 7.58
CA VAL A 56 -3.77 -10.76 6.68
C VAL A 56 -3.73 -9.45 7.48
N GLY A 57 -4.69 -9.25 8.40
CA GLY A 57 -4.75 -8.06 9.25
C GLY A 57 -3.51 -7.89 10.13
N LEU A 58 -3.14 -8.94 10.87
CA LEU A 58 -1.98 -8.95 11.76
C LEU A 58 -0.66 -8.64 11.01
N LEU A 59 -0.49 -9.22 9.82
CA LEU A 59 0.70 -9.01 9.00
C LEU A 59 0.73 -7.64 8.32
N SER A 60 -0.42 -7.00 8.07
CA SER A 60 -0.49 -5.70 7.38
C SER A 60 0.13 -4.55 8.19
N ASP A 61 0.24 -4.70 9.51
CA ASP A 61 0.87 -3.73 10.41
C ASP A 61 2.40 -3.94 10.60
N MET A 62 2.95 -5.05 10.07
CA MET A 62 4.36 -5.45 10.19
C MET A 62 5.19 -5.03 8.96
N ASP A 63 6.51 -4.85 9.11
CA ASP A 63 7.41 -4.70 7.95
C ASP A 63 7.64 -6.02 7.21
N GLU A 64 8.12 -5.97 5.95
CA GLU A 64 8.25 -7.18 5.12
C GLU A 64 9.17 -8.27 5.73
N ASN A 65 10.22 -7.90 6.46
CA ASN A 65 11.10 -8.88 7.11
C ASN A 65 10.42 -9.49 8.35
N GLU A 66 9.67 -8.69 9.09
CA GLU A 66 8.81 -9.16 10.18
C GLU A 66 7.73 -10.11 9.65
N GLN A 67 7.05 -9.75 8.56
CA GLN A 67 6.06 -10.59 7.87
C GLN A 67 6.67 -11.95 7.46
N LYS A 68 7.79 -11.94 6.70
CA LYS A 68 8.49 -13.16 6.26
C LYS A 68 8.93 -14.03 7.46
N SER A 69 9.45 -13.41 8.52
CA SER A 69 9.88 -14.12 9.74
C SER A 69 8.70 -14.72 10.51
N TRP A 70 7.60 -13.98 10.63
CA TRP A 70 6.40 -14.43 11.32
C TRP A 70 5.70 -15.55 10.54
N ILE A 71 5.56 -15.43 9.21
CA ILE A 71 4.97 -16.46 8.33
C ILE A 71 5.75 -17.76 8.48
N SER A 72 7.08 -17.73 8.32
CA SER A 72 7.91 -18.93 8.40
C SER A 72 7.89 -19.61 9.78
N SER A 73 7.71 -18.83 10.86
CA SER A 73 7.67 -19.34 12.25
C SER A 73 6.29 -19.81 12.73
N HIS A 74 5.19 -19.29 12.15
CA HIS A 74 3.81 -19.58 12.60
C HIS A 74 2.98 -20.37 11.59
N LEU A 75 3.20 -20.15 10.29
CA LEU A 75 2.43 -20.77 9.20
C LEU A 75 3.22 -21.87 8.48
N GLY A 76 4.55 -21.82 8.59
CA GLY A 76 5.49 -22.72 7.91
C GLY A 76 6.05 -22.14 6.61
N THR A 77 7.12 -22.75 6.11
CA THR A 77 7.82 -22.27 4.91
C THR A 77 7.24 -22.87 3.62
N ILE A 78 6.80 -22.00 2.71
CA ILE A 78 6.49 -22.31 1.30
C ILE A 78 7.34 -21.42 0.39
N THR A 79 7.34 -21.69 -0.92
CA THR A 79 7.78 -20.70 -1.92
C THR A 79 6.55 -19.92 -2.34
N SER A 80 6.48 -18.66 -1.93
CA SER A 80 5.33 -17.80 -2.17
C SER A 80 5.36 -17.13 -3.54
N LEU A 81 4.22 -16.58 -3.97
CA LEU A 81 4.17 -15.72 -5.16
C LEU A 81 5.05 -14.47 -5.01
N LYS A 82 5.17 -13.92 -3.80
CA LYS A 82 6.05 -12.77 -3.50
C LYS A 82 7.53 -13.14 -3.68
N ASP A 83 7.95 -14.35 -3.31
CA ASP A 83 9.36 -14.77 -3.47
C ASP A 83 9.76 -14.83 -4.95
N VAL A 84 8.88 -15.36 -5.82
CA VAL A 84 9.12 -15.38 -7.28
C VAL A 84 9.16 -13.96 -7.86
N TYR A 85 8.32 -13.06 -7.35
CA TYR A 85 8.35 -11.65 -7.76
C TYR A 85 9.62 -10.94 -7.30
N ASP A 86 10.09 -11.18 -6.08
CA ASP A 86 11.33 -10.60 -5.56
C ASP A 86 12.55 -11.08 -6.38
N GLU A 87 12.63 -12.39 -6.69
CA GLU A 87 13.63 -12.95 -7.62
C GLU A 87 13.54 -12.29 -9.01
N ALA A 88 12.32 -12.11 -9.54
CA ALA A 88 12.10 -11.44 -10.82
C ALA A 88 12.49 -9.95 -10.80
N MET A 89 12.43 -9.27 -9.64
CA MET A 89 12.87 -7.88 -9.50
C MET A 89 14.40 -7.75 -9.35
N GLU A 90 15.07 -8.78 -8.83
CA GLU A 90 16.53 -8.89 -8.79
C GLU A 90 17.09 -9.25 -10.17
N ASP A 91 16.60 -10.30 -10.83
CA ASP A 91 16.97 -10.64 -12.21
C ASP A 91 16.70 -9.47 -13.17
N ALA A 92 15.56 -8.79 -13.00
CA ALA A 92 15.26 -7.58 -13.75
C ALA A 92 16.32 -6.51 -13.53
N ALA A 93 16.92 -6.35 -12.35
CA ALA A 93 17.92 -5.33 -12.07
C ALA A 93 19.18 -5.47 -12.93
N ASP A 94 19.53 -6.71 -13.32
CA ASP A 94 20.74 -7.03 -14.08
C ASP A 94 20.54 -7.19 -15.59
N LEU A 95 19.29 -7.32 -16.08
CA LEU A 95 18.98 -7.32 -17.52
C LEU A 95 19.70 -6.22 -18.34
N ASP A 96 20.24 -6.58 -19.50
CA ASP A 96 20.78 -5.60 -20.45
C ASP A 96 19.73 -5.26 -21.55
N GLU A 97 20.21 -4.81 -22.70
CA GLU A 97 19.37 -4.51 -23.87
C GLU A 97 19.40 -5.63 -24.92
N SER A 98 19.85 -6.85 -24.56
CA SER A 98 19.72 -8.04 -25.41
C SER A 98 18.26 -8.48 -25.48
N ARG A 99 17.84 -8.85 -26.70
CA ARG A 99 16.54 -9.49 -26.94
C ARG A 99 16.48 -10.84 -26.26
N GLU A 100 17.56 -11.60 -26.35
CA GLU A 100 17.72 -12.95 -25.86
C GLU A 100 17.63 -12.97 -24.32
N ALA A 101 18.30 -12.03 -23.65
CA ALA A 101 18.21 -11.87 -22.19
C ALA A 101 16.78 -11.53 -21.74
N TYR A 102 16.11 -10.57 -22.41
CA TYR A 102 14.73 -10.22 -22.08
C TYR A 102 13.74 -11.37 -22.34
N LEU A 103 13.92 -12.12 -23.44
CA LEU A 103 13.06 -13.28 -23.74
C LEU A 103 13.26 -14.42 -22.72
N ALA A 104 14.50 -14.72 -22.32
CA ALA A 104 14.78 -15.73 -21.29
C ALA A 104 14.19 -15.33 -19.92
N TYR A 105 14.28 -14.05 -19.54
CA TYR A 105 13.63 -13.52 -18.35
C TYR A 105 12.11 -13.64 -18.42
N LYS A 106 11.52 -13.29 -19.57
CA LYS A 106 10.07 -13.38 -19.74
C LYS A 106 9.59 -14.84 -19.67
N ASP A 107 10.23 -15.76 -20.37
CA ASP A 107 9.93 -17.20 -20.35
C ASP A 107 10.02 -17.80 -18.93
N LYS A 108 11.03 -17.40 -18.14
CA LYS A 108 11.21 -17.81 -16.73
C LYS A 108 10.03 -17.44 -15.83
N TYR A 109 9.37 -16.30 -16.07
CA TYR A 109 8.40 -15.72 -15.12
C TYR A 109 6.97 -15.56 -15.64
N GLU A 110 6.70 -15.63 -16.94
CA GLU A 110 5.40 -15.23 -17.51
C GLU A 110 4.21 -16.15 -17.17
N ASN A 111 4.49 -17.38 -16.75
CA ASN A 111 3.46 -18.29 -16.23
C ASN A 111 3.03 -17.94 -14.79
N THR A 112 3.85 -17.17 -14.08
CA THR A 112 3.65 -16.84 -12.65
C THR A 112 3.25 -15.39 -12.44
N LEU A 113 3.88 -14.46 -13.17
CA LEU A 113 3.74 -13.01 -13.01
C LEU A 113 3.02 -12.35 -14.19
N TYR A 114 2.37 -11.21 -13.94
CA TYR A 114 1.75 -10.41 -15.00
C TYR A 114 2.80 -9.58 -15.73
N PHE A 115 3.03 -9.85 -17.02
CA PHE A 115 3.88 -9.00 -17.87
C PHE A 115 3.07 -7.88 -18.50
N SER A 116 3.49 -6.64 -18.25
CA SER A 116 2.89 -5.46 -18.84
C SER A 116 3.17 -5.35 -20.34
N SER A 117 2.20 -4.79 -21.06
CA SER A 117 2.33 -4.26 -22.42
C SER A 117 1.80 -2.82 -22.52
N TYR A 118 1.65 -2.13 -21.37
CA TYR A 118 1.13 -0.78 -21.29
C TYR A 118 2.14 0.27 -21.75
N LYS A 119 1.87 0.93 -22.88
CA LYS A 119 2.74 1.95 -23.50
C LYS A 119 4.16 1.41 -23.73
N ASP A 120 5.13 1.87 -22.95
CA ASP A 120 6.53 1.44 -23.01
C ASP A 120 6.96 0.59 -21.80
N ASP A 121 6.03 0.26 -20.90
CA ASP A 121 6.25 -0.56 -19.71
C ASP A 121 6.10 -2.05 -20.06
N CYS A 122 7.24 -2.76 -20.06
CA CYS A 122 7.35 -4.19 -20.33
C CYS A 122 7.78 -4.99 -19.09
N GLY A 123 7.50 -4.45 -17.89
CA GLY A 123 7.87 -5.06 -16.61
C GLY A 123 7.00 -6.24 -16.18
N ALA A 124 7.50 -7.02 -15.22
CA ALA A 124 6.79 -8.13 -14.57
C ALA A 124 6.21 -7.69 -13.22
N TYR A 125 4.94 -7.96 -12.96
CA TYR A 125 4.22 -7.51 -11.76
C TYR A 125 3.56 -8.67 -11.02
N LEU A 126 3.34 -8.49 -9.72
CA LEU A 126 2.46 -9.38 -8.95
C LEU A 126 1.05 -9.37 -9.58
N PRO A 127 0.47 -10.53 -9.92
CA PRO A 127 -0.92 -10.65 -10.32
C PRO A 127 -1.89 -10.59 -9.11
N VAL A 128 -1.46 -10.00 -7.99
CA VAL A 128 -2.21 -9.88 -6.72
C VAL A 128 -2.02 -8.46 -6.18
N SER A 129 -3.11 -7.78 -5.84
CA SER A 129 -3.10 -6.40 -5.33
C SER A 129 -2.50 -6.26 -3.93
N ASN A 130 -2.73 -7.25 -3.07
CA ASN A 130 -2.25 -7.27 -1.70
C ASN A 130 -0.92 -8.07 -1.58
N GLN A 131 0.17 -7.36 -1.32
CA GLN A 131 1.52 -7.96 -1.20
C GLN A 131 1.65 -8.90 0.02
N THR A 132 0.95 -8.63 1.11
CA THR A 132 0.89 -9.51 2.29
C THR A 132 0.20 -10.84 1.95
N VAL A 133 -0.85 -10.81 1.14
CA VAL A 133 -1.48 -12.02 0.59
C VAL A 133 -0.52 -12.76 -0.35
N ALA A 134 0.23 -12.04 -1.19
CA ALA A 134 1.22 -12.65 -2.08
C ALA A 134 2.35 -13.43 -1.35
N MET A 135 2.64 -13.12 -0.08
CA MET A 135 3.57 -13.89 0.77
C MET A 135 2.97 -15.18 1.35
N MET A 136 1.65 -15.33 1.36
CA MET A 136 0.95 -16.48 1.97
C MET A 136 0.37 -17.48 0.96
N ILE A 137 0.29 -17.10 -0.31
CA ILE A 137 -0.16 -17.98 -1.40
C ILE A 137 1.02 -18.62 -2.12
N ASN A 138 0.82 -19.81 -2.69
CA ASN A 138 1.85 -20.49 -3.48
C ASN A 138 2.13 -19.76 -4.82
N THR A 139 3.11 -20.23 -5.59
CA THR A 139 3.51 -19.66 -6.89
C THR A 139 2.38 -19.57 -7.92
N ASP A 140 1.39 -20.46 -7.87
CA ASP A 140 0.24 -20.43 -8.78
C ASP A 140 -0.78 -19.35 -8.39
N GLY A 141 -0.64 -18.76 -7.21
CA GLY A 141 -1.58 -17.85 -6.57
C GLY A 141 -2.62 -18.54 -5.69
N ASN A 142 -2.41 -19.82 -5.35
CA ASN A 142 -3.38 -20.63 -4.62
C ASN A 142 -3.15 -20.62 -3.10
N ILE A 143 -4.25 -20.70 -2.36
CA ILE A 143 -4.29 -20.95 -0.91
C ILE A 143 -5.44 -21.90 -0.59
N LYS A 144 -5.32 -22.69 0.49
CA LYS A 144 -6.42 -23.52 0.98
C LYS A 144 -7.12 -22.86 2.17
N ILE A 145 -8.44 -22.74 2.08
CA ILE A 145 -9.30 -22.18 3.13
C ILE A 145 -10.43 -23.19 3.42
N GLY A 146 -10.42 -23.77 4.61
CA GLY A 146 -11.23 -24.93 4.97
C GLY A 146 -10.93 -26.11 4.05
N ASN A 147 -11.93 -26.55 3.29
CA ASN A 147 -11.81 -27.65 2.32
C ASN A 147 -11.67 -27.16 0.86
N GLU A 148 -11.57 -25.85 0.62
CA GLU A 148 -11.54 -25.25 -0.71
C GLU A 148 -10.14 -24.74 -1.04
N VAL A 149 -9.66 -25.00 -2.27
CA VAL A 149 -8.47 -24.33 -2.83
C VAL A 149 -8.94 -23.15 -3.66
N ARG A 150 -8.44 -21.96 -3.34
CA ARG A 150 -8.80 -20.71 -4.02
C ARG A 150 -7.57 -20.06 -4.64
N ASN A 151 -7.72 -19.59 -5.87
CA ASN A 151 -6.76 -18.71 -6.50
C ASN A 151 -7.08 -17.25 -6.12
N LEU A 152 -6.10 -16.52 -5.59
CA LEU A 152 -6.25 -15.13 -5.15
C LEU A 152 -5.62 -14.11 -6.12
N LYS A 153 -5.31 -14.51 -7.36
CA LYS A 153 -4.90 -13.57 -8.42
C LYS A 153 -6.08 -12.71 -8.83
N ASP A 154 -6.01 -11.42 -8.52
CA ASP A 154 -7.03 -10.41 -8.81
C ASP A 154 -6.57 -9.38 -9.86
N ILE A 155 -5.29 -9.35 -10.24
CA ILE A 155 -4.74 -8.49 -11.29
C ILE A 155 -4.53 -9.26 -12.60
N SER A 156 -5.14 -8.73 -13.65
CA SER A 156 -5.12 -9.26 -15.02
C SER A 156 -4.75 -8.20 -16.08
N ASN A 157 -4.68 -6.92 -15.68
CA ASN A 157 -4.39 -5.80 -16.57
C ASN A 157 -3.75 -4.61 -15.83
N TYR A 158 -3.16 -3.68 -16.58
CA TYR A 158 -2.42 -2.55 -16.01
C TYR A 158 -3.28 -1.60 -15.18
N THR A 159 -4.55 -1.38 -15.53
CA THR A 159 -5.45 -0.49 -14.76
C THR A 159 -5.59 -0.99 -13.32
N GLN A 160 -5.69 -2.30 -13.10
CA GLN A 160 -5.76 -2.87 -11.75
C GLN A 160 -4.44 -2.69 -10.96
N LEU A 161 -3.28 -2.71 -11.62
CA LEU A 161 -2.00 -2.36 -10.98
C LEU A 161 -1.96 -0.89 -10.53
N GLN A 162 -2.56 0.01 -11.30
CA GLN A 162 -2.64 1.44 -10.97
C GLN A 162 -3.60 1.69 -9.81
N GLU A 163 -4.76 1.00 -9.81
CA GLU A 163 -5.73 1.08 -8.71
C GLU A 163 -5.18 0.48 -7.40
N ALA A 164 -4.30 -0.51 -7.48
CA ALA A 164 -3.58 -1.08 -6.35
C ALA A 164 -2.32 -0.29 -5.92
N GLY A 165 -1.93 0.78 -6.63
CA GLY A 165 -0.75 1.59 -6.30
C GLY A 165 0.60 0.88 -6.48
N VAL A 166 0.65 -0.17 -7.31
CA VAL A 166 1.88 -0.97 -7.56
C VAL A 166 2.47 -0.74 -8.96
N ALA A 167 1.75 -0.04 -9.84
CA ALA A 167 2.26 0.51 -11.10
C ALA A 167 1.95 2.01 -11.22
N MET A 168 2.60 2.65 -12.19
CA MET A 168 2.61 4.11 -12.34
C MET A 168 1.20 4.68 -12.52
N TYR A 169 0.79 5.64 -11.70
CA TYR A 169 -0.52 6.26 -11.82
C TYR A 169 -0.59 7.18 -13.05
N ASP A 170 -1.33 6.73 -14.07
CA ASP A 170 -1.60 7.47 -15.30
C ASP A 170 -3.09 7.82 -15.31
N ALA A 171 -3.43 8.93 -14.67
CA ALA A 171 -4.78 9.47 -14.74
C ALA A 171 -5.12 9.73 -16.21
N GLU A 172 -6.20 9.09 -16.70
CA GLU A 172 -6.93 9.71 -17.79
C GLU A 172 -7.40 11.08 -17.31
N LYS A 173 -6.91 12.12 -18.00
CA LYS A 173 -7.26 13.50 -17.73
C LYS A 173 -8.78 13.64 -17.78
N ASP A 174 -9.30 14.50 -16.90
CA ASP A 174 -10.71 14.92 -16.84
C ASP A 174 -11.74 13.91 -16.30
N ARG A 175 -11.34 12.81 -15.62
CA ARG A 175 -12.33 11.90 -14.97
C ARG A 175 -13.18 12.56 -13.86
N ASN A 176 -12.75 13.68 -13.25
CA ASN A 176 -13.39 14.26 -12.06
C ASN A 176 -13.99 15.68 -12.30
N TYR A 177 -15.17 15.76 -12.93
CA TYR A 177 -15.83 17.02 -13.32
C TYR A 177 -17.36 16.82 -13.56
N VAL A 178 -18.32 17.61 -13.06
CA VAL A 178 -18.33 18.69 -12.04
C VAL A 178 -19.78 18.90 -11.52
N GLU A 179 -19.96 19.49 -10.34
CA GLU A 179 -21.25 20.08 -9.89
C GLU A 179 -20.98 21.44 -9.18
N SER A 180 -21.77 22.52 -9.33
CA SER A 180 -22.53 23.03 -10.48
C SER A 180 -22.85 24.53 -10.26
N ARG A 181 -23.03 25.30 -11.35
CA ARG A 181 -24.00 26.42 -11.50
C ARG A 181 -24.40 27.28 -10.26
N ALA A 182 -23.46 28.00 -9.64
CA ALA A 182 -23.72 29.31 -9.02
C ALA A 182 -22.41 30.05 -8.74
N VAL A 183 -22.26 31.28 -9.26
CA VAL A 183 -21.29 32.35 -8.89
C VAL A 183 -20.15 31.98 -7.88
N VAL A 184 -19.26 31.05 -8.23
CA VAL A 184 -17.96 30.85 -7.56
C VAL A 184 -16.86 31.02 -8.60
N GLU A 185 -15.77 31.70 -8.27
CA GLU A 185 -14.64 31.93 -9.21
C GLU A 185 -13.83 30.66 -9.51
N HIS A 186 -14.06 29.56 -8.78
CA HIS A 186 -13.29 28.33 -8.85
C HIS A 186 -14.19 27.07 -8.99
N PRO A 187 -13.80 26.07 -9.79
CA PRO A 187 -14.54 24.82 -9.93
C PRO A 187 -14.42 23.96 -8.66
N ILE A 188 -15.52 23.34 -8.24
CA ILE A 188 -15.56 22.41 -7.10
C ILE A 188 -15.45 20.98 -7.61
N ILE A 189 -14.45 20.25 -7.14
CA ILE A 189 -14.21 18.85 -7.49
C ILE A 189 -15.05 17.96 -6.57
N ALA A 190 -15.99 17.23 -7.16
CA ALA A 190 -16.72 16.18 -6.45
C ALA A 190 -15.81 14.97 -6.24
N VAL A 191 -15.79 14.42 -5.03
CA VAL A 191 -15.06 13.18 -4.68
C VAL A 191 -15.94 12.22 -3.91
N GLN A 192 -15.73 10.92 -4.09
CA GLN A 192 -16.64 9.86 -3.62
C GLN A 192 -15.95 8.77 -2.80
N LYS A 193 -14.67 8.47 -3.06
CA LYS A 193 -13.96 7.34 -2.43
C LYS A 193 -12.58 7.72 -1.89
N VAL A 194 -12.12 6.98 -0.89
CA VAL A 194 -10.74 7.07 -0.40
C VAL A 194 -9.77 6.65 -1.50
N GLY A 195 -8.62 7.32 -1.58
CA GLY A 195 -7.61 7.12 -2.63
C GLY A 195 -7.90 7.85 -3.95
N GLU A 196 -9.09 8.42 -4.12
CA GLU A 196 -9.43 9.23 -5.29
C GLU A 196 -8.61 10.54 -5.32
N PRO A 197 -8.07 10.97 -6.47
CA PRO A 197 -7.35 12.25 -6.55
C PRO A 197 -8.28 13.45 -6.43
N ILE A 198 -7.82 14.48 -5.73
CA ILE A 198 -8.49 15.78 -5.60
C ILE A 198 -7.90 16.70 -6.68
N GLY A 199 -8.38 16.53 -7.90
CA GLY A 199 -7.85 17.14 -9.12
C GLY A 199 -6.79 16.27 -9.79
N ASN A 200 -7.16 15.62 -10.89
CA ASN A 200 -6.35 14.63 -11.61
C ASN A 200 -5.94 15.10 -13.02
N ASN A 201 -5.51 16.36 -13.13
CA ASN A 201 -5.07 16.97 -14.37
C ASN A 201 -3.79 17.81 -14.15
N ASP A 202 -3.19 18.27 -15.25
CA ASP A 202 -1.95 19.07 -15.27
C ASP A 202 -2.07 20.43 -14.53
N GLU A 203 -3.26 20.80 -14.04
CA GLU A 203 -3.49 22.03 -13.28
C GLU A 203 -3.36 21.83 -11.75
N TYR A 204 -3.80 20.68 -11.22
CA TYR A 204 -3.83 20.40 -9.78
C TYR A 204 -2.78 19.36 -9.33
N GLU A 205 -2.21 18.60 -10.26
CA GLU A 205 -1.14 17.63 -10.03
C GLU A 205 0.17 18.14 -10.66
N PHE A 206 1.28 18.06 -9.93
CA PHE A 206 2.61 18.23 -10.49
C PHE A 206 3.11 16.93 -11.09
N ASP A 207 3.59 17.00 -12.33
CA ASP A 207 4.30 15.92 -13.01
C ASP A 207 5.61 16.46 -13.58
N SER A 208 6.72 15.85 -13.18
CA SER A 208 8.06 16.18 -13.70
C SER A 208 8.34 15.62 -15.10
N GLY A 209 7.49 14.71 -15.58
CA GLY A 209 7.76 13.91 -16.78
C GLY A 209 8.91 12.91 -16.57
N TRP A 210 9.24 12.15 -17.61
CA TRP A 210 10.33 11.18 -17.55
C TRP A 210 11.70 11.83 -17.81
N ARG A 211 12.51 11.99 -16.76
CA ARG A 211 13.94 12.31 -16.90
C ARG A 211 14.72 11.01 -17.17
N HIS A 212 15.69 11.07 -18.07
CA HIS A 212 16.46 9.92 -18.54
C HIS A 212 17.96 10.10 -18.27
N GLU A 213 18.62 9.08 -17.72
CA GLU A 213 20.06 9.08 -17.44
C GLU A 213 20.54 7.62 -17.32
N ASN A 214 21.72 7.26 -17.84
CA ASN A 214 22.37 5.95 -17.64
C ASN A 214 21.46 4.71 -17.86
N LYS A 215 20.65 4.71 -18.94
CA LYS A 215 19.68 3.65 -19.25
C LYS A 215 18.63 3.42 -18.14
N ARG A 216 18.36 4.45 -17.34
CA ARG A 216 17.28 4.54 -16.35
C ARG A 216 16.40 5.75 -16.66
N LYS A 217 15.13 5.69 -16.27
CA LYS A 217 14.22 6.83 -16.25
C LYS A 217 13.58 6.97 -14.88
N ILE A 218 13.31 8.21 -14.49
CA ILE A 218 12.61 8.56 -13.24
C ILE A 218 11.57 9.65 -13.51
N ARG A 219 10.45 9.58 -12.81
CA ARG A 219 9.35 10.54 -12.82
C ARG A 219 8.87 10.71 -11.38
N LEU A 220 8.89 11.94 -10.88
CA LEU A 220 8.15 12.32 -9.68
C LEU A 220 6.80 12.90 -10.09
N LYS A 221 5.73 12.40 -9.47
CA LYS A 221 4.41 13.03 -9.45
C LYS A 221 4.08 13.47 -8.03
N CYS A 222 3.36 14.58 -7.88
CA CYS A 222 2.84 15.02 -6.59
C CYS A 222 1.46 15.66 -6.75
N GLY A 223 0.51 15.25 -5.92
CA GLY A 223 -0.85 15.75 -5.97
C GLY A 223 -1.56 15.59 -4.63
N ARG A 224 -2.88 15.63 -4.67
CA ARG A 224 -3.75 15.46 -3.50
C ARG A 224 -4.69 14.28 -3.75
N GLN A 225 -4.99 13.52 -2.72
CA GLN A 225 -6.01 12.46 -2.73
C GLN A 225 -6.92 12.58 -1.52
N VAL A 226 -8.09 11.95 -1.59
CA VAL A 226 -8.94 11.68 -0.43
C VAL A 226 -8.22 10.71 0.50
N GLY A 227 -7.82 11.18 1.68
CA GLY A 227 -7.19 10.35 2.71
C GLY A 227 -8.20 9.60 3.56
N SER A 228 -9.30 10.25 3.95
CA SER A 228 -10.43 9.60 4.62
C SER A 228 -11.75 10.34 4.38
N ILE A 229 -12.86 9.62 4.55
CA ILE A 229 -14.24 10.14 4.50
C ILE A 229 -14.97 9.69 5.77
N ASP A 230 -15.26 10.62 6.68
CA ASP A 230 -16.18 10.38 7.78
C ASP A 230 -17.61 10.67 7.28
N LYS A 231 -18.35 9.63 6.90
CA LYS A 231 -19.71 9.75 6.36
C LYS A 231 -20.71 10.33 7.38
N ASN A 232 -20.47 10.14 8.68
CA ASN A 232 -21.37 10.63 9.74
C ASN A 232 -21.20 12.14 9.95
N LYS A 233 -19.95 12.63 9.93
CA LYS A 233 -19.63 14.06 10.04
C LYS A 233 -19.62 14.77 8.69
N ARG A 234 -19.64 14.02 7.58
CA ARG A 234 -19.49 14.47 6.19
C ARG A 234 -18.15 15.19 5.95
N VAL A 235 -17.13 14.76 6.67
CA VAL A 235 -15.77 15.34 6.63
C VAL A 235 -14.89 14.55 5.68
N ILE A 236 -14.16 15.28 4.82
CA ILE A 236 -13.12 14.74 3.96
C ILE A 236 -11.77 15.27 4.43
N THR A 237 -10.88 14.36 4.82
CA THR A 237 -9.49 14.70 5.12
C THR A 237 -8.63 14.43 3.88
N PRO A 238 -8.04 15.46 3.26
CA PRO A 238 -7.13 15.26 2.14
C PRO A 238 -5.79 14.68 2.62
N ARG A 239 -5.08 14.04 1.71
CA ARG A 239 -3.68 13.65 1.87
C ARG A 239 -2.87 14.16 0.69
N LEU A 240 -1.63 14.60 0.94
CA LEU A 240 -0.63 14.70 -0.11
C LEU A 240 -0.31 13.29 -0.60
N HIS A 241 -0.16 13.15 -1.91
CA HIS A 241 0.35 11.97 -2.58
C HIS A 241 1.65 12.37 -3.30
N ILE A 242 2.71 11.59 -3.11
CA ILE A 242 3.96 11.71 -3.86
C ILE A 242 4.28 10.33 -4.41
N GLU A 243 4.35 10.21 -5.73
CA GLU A 243 4.77 8.99 -6.42
C GLU A 243 6.16 9.22 -7.00
N VAL A 244 7.13 8.36 -6.66
CA VAL A 244 8.41 8.28 -7.36
C VAL A 244 8.46 6.99 -8.18
N SER A 245 8.16 7.12 -9.47
CA SER A 245 8.20 6.01 -10.44
C SER A 245 9.56 5.99 -11.15
N PHE A 246 10.19 4.82 -11.23
CA PHE A 246 11.45 4.63 -11.98
C PHE A 246 11.42 3.35 -12.81
N ARG A 247 12.21 3.30 -13.89
CA ARG A 247 12.34 2.12 -14.77
C ARG A 247 13.75 2.00 -15.31
N LYS A 248 14.13 0.81 -15.79
CA LYS A 248 15.35 0.57 -16.56
C LYS A 248 15.04 0.25 -18.02
N LYS A 249 15.94 0.60 -18.94
CA LYS A 249 15.82 0.24 -20.35
C LYS A 249 16.08 -1.26 -20.52
N THR A 250 15.28 -1.90 -21.37
CA THR A 250 15.48 -3.27 -21.88
C THR A 250 15.43 -3.24 -23.41
N TRP A 251 15.63 -4.37 -24.07
CA TRP A 251 15.43 -4.49 -25.53
C TRP A 251 14.04 -4.02 -25.98
N LEU A 252 12.97 -4.52 -25.35
CA LEU A 252 11.60 -4.28 -25.78
C LEU A 252 11.08 -2.89 -25.38
N GLY A 253 11.48 -2.37 -24.22
CA GLY A 253 10.85 -1.19 -23.64
C GLY A 253 11.56 -0.71 -22.39
N TRP A 254 10.79 -0.52 -21.32
CA TRP A 254 11.26 -0.16 -20.00
C TRP A 254 10.66 -1.13 -18.98
N SER A 255 11.50 -1.70 -18.11
CA SER A 255 11.07 -2.64 -17.07
C SER A 255 11.08 -1.99 -15.70
N ASN A 256 10.14 -2.41 -14.84
CA ASN A 256 10.33 -2.35 -13.40
C ASN A 256 11.50 -3.25 -12.97
N TYR A 257 12.09 -2.96 -11.81
CA TYR A 257 13.17 -3.73 -11.19
C TYR A 257 13.37 -3.27 -9.74
N SER A 258 14.10 -4.06 -8.94
CA SER A 258 14.43 -3.71 -7.55
C SER A 258 15.39 -2.52 -7.47
N SER A 259 15.00 -1.43 -6.80
CA SER A 259 15.93 -0.33 -6.53
C SER A 259 15.67 0.41 -5.22
N LYS A 260 16.36 1.54 -5.02
CA LYS A 260 16.27 2.37 -3.81
C LYS A 260 16.14 3.85 -4.18
N THR A 261 15.27 4.57 -3.47
CA THR A 261 15.19 6.04 -3.53
C THR A 261 15.14 6.63 -2.13
N THR A 262 15.78 7.78 -1.98
CA THR A 262 15.61 8.67 -0.83
C THR A 262 14.96 9.95 -1.33
N THR A 263 13.78 10.25 -0.80
CA THR A 263 13.03 11.47 -1.13
C THR A 263 13.00 12.37 0.09
N THR A 264 13.57 13.57 -0.06
CA THR A 264 13.51 14.62 0.96
C THR A 264 12.75 15.82 0.43
N GLY A 265 12.12 16.59 1.31
CA GLY A 265 11.35 17.73 0.85
C GLY A 265 10.87 18.67 1.94
N LYS A 266 10.49 19.87 1.51
CA LYS A 266 9.88 20.91 2.33
C LYS A 266 8.65 21.47 1.63
N PHE A 267 7.59 21.69 2.41
CA PHE A 267 6.32 22.24 1.96
C PHE A 267 5.99 23.53 2.73
N THR A 268 5.37 24.48 2.03
CA THR A 268 4.80 25.70 2.62
C THR A 268 3.46 26.06 1.95
N GLY A 269 2.66 26.90 2.61
CA GLY A 269 1.32 27.27 2.13
C GLY A 269 0.23 26.42 2.80
N GLY A 270 -0.70 25.87 2.01
CA GLY A 270 -1.82 25.05 2.50
C GLY A 270 -1.44 23.78 3.26
N TYR A 271 -0.19 23.34 3.12
CA TYR A 271 0.45 22.38 4.02
C TYR A 271 1.86 22.90 4.34
N VAL A 272 2.25 22.80 5.61
CA VAL A 272 3.59 23.17 6.09
C VAL A 272 4.20 21.95 6.75
N GLY A 273 5.36 21.51 6.26
CA GLY A 273 6.03 20.33 6.78
C GLY A 273 7.32 19.99 6.04
N THR A 274 8.02 18.97 6.53
CA THR A 274 9.21 18.41 5.90
C THR A 274 9.09 16.89 5.84
N ILE A 275 9.68 16.30 4.80
CA ILE A 275 9.67 14.87 4.57
C ILE A 275 11.09 14.35 4.38
N ASN A 276 11.32 13.13 4.83
CA ASN A 276 12.50 12.34 4.52
C ASN A 276 12.07 10.87 4.56
N PHE A 277 11.88 10.26 3.40
CA PHE A 277 11.49 8.86 3.30
C PHE A 277 12.45 8.07 2.43
N HIS A 278 12.76 6.86 2.88
CA HIS A 278 13.57 5.88 2.19
C HIS A 278 12.65 4.73 1.76
N LYS A 279 12.73 4.34 0.50
CA LYS A 279 11.95 3.21 -0.05
C LYS A 279 12.87 2.32 -0.89
N SER A 280 12.55 1.04 -0.91
CA SER A 280 13.30 0.01 -1.62
C SER A 280 12.39 -1.06 -2.22
N ALA A 281 12.97 -1.90 -3.08
CA ALA A 281 12.30 -2.89 -3.92
C ALA A 281 11.52 -2.23 -5.06
N ASN A 282 10.19 -2.15 -4.96
CA ASN A 282 9.28 -1.89 -6.08
C ASN A 282 9.57 -0.61 -6.88
N SER A 283 9.26 -0.64 -8.17
CA SER A 283 9.58 0.47 -9.09
C SER A 283 8.67 1.71 -9.03
N SER A 284 7.69 1.70 -8.12
CA SER A 284 6.90 2.85 -7.69
C SER A 284 7.04 3.00 -6.19
N HIS A 285 7.44 4.18 -5.74
CA HIS A 285 7.63 4.51 -4.34
C HIS A 285 6.66 5.63 -3.93
N ASP A 286 5.48 5.21 -3.50
CA ASP A 286 4.43 6.09 -3.01
C ASP A 286 4.69 6.55 -1.57
N TRP A 287 4.31 7.80 -1.30
CA TRP A 287 4.23 8.38 0.04
C TRP A 287 2.96 9.22 0.21
N TYR A 288 2.40 9.16 1.42
CA TYR A 288 1.11 9.71 1.77
C TYR A 288 1.17 10.47 3.09
N GLN A 289 0.55 11.66 3.15
CA GLN A 289 0.48 12.46 4.37
C GLN A 289 -0.84 13.21 4.47
N GLY A 290 -1.62 12.89 5.50
CA GLY A 290 -2.84 13.63 5.83
C GLY A 290 -2.55 15.08 6.20
N PHE A 291 -3.40 15.99 5.74
CA PHE A 291 -3.45 17.39 6.16
C PHE A 291 -4.91 17.86 6.21
N ASN A 292 -5.18 19.05 6.74
CA ASN A 292 -6.54 19.57 6.84
C ASN A 292 -6.86 20.51 5.68
N GLY A 293 -7.99 20.28 5.01
CA GLY A 293 -8.62 21.29 4.17
C GLY A 293 -9.30 22.37 5.02
N THR A 294 -9.42 23.58 4.48
CA THR A 294 -10.17 24.67 5.11
C THR A 294 -11.65 24.52 4.78
N PHE A 295 -12.51 24.49 5.79
CA PHE A 295 -13.96 24.59 5.60
C PHE A 295 -14.30 25.94 4.97
N VAL A 296 -15.08 25.92 3.88
CA VAL A 296 -15.58 27.14 3.22
C VAL A 296 -17.03 27.37 3.64
N GLU A 297 -17.92 26.46 3.25
CA GLU A 297 -19.36 26.53 3.53
C GLU A 297 -20.02 25.14 3.42
N ASN A 298 -21.34 25.08 3.62
CA ASN A 298 -22.13 23.90 3.26
C ASN A 298 -22.85 24.18 1.93
N ILE A 299 -22.88 23.19 1.03
CA ILE A 299 -23.49 23.30 -0.30
C ILE A 299 -24.50 22.16 -0.55
N GLY A 300 -25.23 22.25 -1.65
CA GLY A 300 -26.25 21.26 -2.05
C GLY A 300 -27.63 21.48 -1.41
N SER A 301 -28.57 20.60 -1.72
CA SER A 301 -29.93 20.70 -1.20
C SER A 301 -29.93 20.44 0.31
N LYS A 302 -30.55 21.33 1.09
CA LYS A 302 -30.58 21.23 2.57
C LYS A 302 -29.18 21.16 3.23
N ASN A 303 -28.16 21.75 2.61
CA ASN A 303 -26.79 21.77 3.13
C ASN A 303 -26.21 20.35 3.32
N GLU A 304 -26.45 19.45 2.35
CA GLU A 304 -26.07 18.04 2.43
C GLU A 304 -24.56 17.78 2.25
N LYS A 305 -23.83 18.65 1.53
CA LYS A 305 -22.39 18.52 1.26
C LYS A 305 -21.59 19.60 2.00
N ILE A 306 -20.34 19.31 2.34
CA ILE A 306 -19.38 20.32 2.88
C ILE A 306 -18.38 20.69 1.78
N HIS A 307 -18.21 21.99 1.58
CA HIS A 307 -17.24 22.57 0.65
C HIS A 307 -15.93 22.88 1.38
N TYR A 308 -14.82 22.37 0.83
CA TYR A 308 -13.47 22.57 1.33
C TYR A 308 -12.58 23.25 0.30
N CYS A 309 -11.66 24.08 0.78
CA CYS A 309 -10.54 24.61 0.01
C CYS A 309 -9.22 24.05 0.56
N SER A 310 -8.39 23.51 -0.33
CA SER A 310 -6.95 23.35 -0.07
C SER A 310 -6.21 24.49 -0.76
N TYR A 311 -5.72 25.46 0.02
CA TYR A 311 -4.83 26.53 -0.45
C TYR A 311 -3.60 26.00 -1.22
N PRO A 312 -2.93 26.86 -2.02
CA PRO A 312 -1.73 26.47 -2.76
C PRO A 312 -0.64 25.90 -1.86
N ILE A 313 0.04 24.85 -2.33
CA ILE A 313 1.13 24.20 -1.61
C ILE A 313 2.40 24.33 -2.46
N VAL A 314 3.36 25.10 -1.96
CA VAL A 314 4.70 25.23 -2.57
C VAL A 314 5.56 24.09 -2.05
N ALA A 315 6.20 23.36 -2.96
CA ALA A 315 7.06 22.22 -2.65
C ALA A 315 8.47 22.43 -3.22
N ASP A 316 9.47 22.12 -2.40
CA ASP A 316 10.85 21.92 -2.80
C ASP A 316 11.23 20.48 -2.43
N LEU A 317 11.36 19.62 -3.44
CA LEU A 317 11.62 18.19 -3.30
C LEU A 317 12.95 17.82 -3.95
N SER A 318 13.66 16.87 -3.35
CA SER A 318 14.76 16.18 -4.01
C SER A 318 14.63 14.67 -3.90
N VAL A 319 15.01 13.98 -4.97
CA VAL A 319 15.02 12.52 -5.06
C VAL A 319 16.43 12.06 -5.42
N GLU A 320 17.07 11.39 -4.48
CA GLU A 320 18.24 10.56 -4.75
C GLU A 320 17.75 9.17 -5.16
N PHE A 321 18.18 8.68 -6.32
CA PHE A 321 17.78 7.39 -6.87
C PHE A 321 19.03 6.63 -7.28
N ARG A 322 19.24 5.43 -6.71
CA ARG A 322 20.45 4.61 -6.92
C ARG A 322 20.75 4.33 -8.41
N GLY A 323 19.75 4.35 -9.29
CA GLY A 323 19.91 4.16 -10.72
C GLY A 323 20.48 5.37 -11.48
N MET A 324 20.60 6.55 -10.86
CA MET A 324 21.13 7.76 -11.47
C MET A 324 22.32 8.30 -10.66
N GLY A 325 23.27 8.94 -11.35
CA GLY A 325 24.42 9.60 -10.71
C GLY A 325 24.11 11.00 -10.19
N THR A 326 22.93 11.55 -10.52
CA THR A 326 22.51 12.88 -10.10
C THR A 326 21.28 12.84 -9.18
N VAL A 327 21.29 13.67 -8.14
CA VAL A 327 20.11 13.94 -7.30
C VAL A 327 19.16 14.84 -8.08
N GLN A 328 17.91 14.40 -8.23
CA GLN A 328 16.88 15.18 -8.89
C GLN A 328 16.32 16.22 -7.94
N LYS A 329 16.03 17.43 -8.44
CA LYS A 329 15.45 18.52 -7.67
C LYS A 329 14.25 19.08 -8.40
N TYR A 330 13.16 19.30 -7.68
CA TYR A 330 11.88 19.75 -8.20
C TYR A 330 11.35 20.88 -7.32
N ASN A 331 11.12 22.04 -7.90
CA ASN A 331 10.42 23.14 -7.26
C ASN A 331 9.11 23.40 -8.02
N PHE A 332 7.99 23.37 -7.33
CA PHE A 332 6.67 23.52 -7.94
C PHE A 332 5.66 24.06 -6.93
N THR A 333 4.49 24.47 -7.42
CA THR A 333 3.34 24.83 -6.60
C THR A 333 2.14 24.03 -7.05
N LEU A 334 1.58 23.21 -6.17
CA LEU A 334 0.24 22.66 -6.37
C LEU A 334 -0.75 23.80 -6.18
N LYS A 335 -1.56 24.12 -7.20
CA LYS A 335 -2.55 25.20 -7.13
C LYS A 335 -3.56 24.99 -6.01
N GLU A 336 -4.27 26.06 -5.67
CA GLU A 336 -5.49 25.96 -4.86
C GLU A 336 -6.48 24.99 -5.50
N VAL A 337 -7.17 24.19 -4.70
CA VAL A 337 -8.23 23.30 -5.20
C VAL A 337 -9.42 23.28 -4.23
N HIS A 338 -10.61 23.42 -4.80
CA HIS A 338 -11.89 23.37 -4.11
C HIS A 338 -12.52 22.00 -4.32
N TYR A 339 -13.07 21.39 -3.27
CA TYR A 339 -13.62 20.03 -3.35
C TYR A 339 -14.75 19.80 -2.34
N ALA A 340 -15.62 18.83 -2.65
CA ALA A 340 -16.74 18.43 -1.81
C ALA A 340 -17.06 16.93 -1.97
N GLY A 341 -17.64 16.33 -0.93
CA GLY A 341 -18.13 14.95 -1.00
C GLY A 341 -19.42 14.87 -1.81
N ALA A 342 -19.58 13.79 -2.60
CA ALA A 342 -20.84 13.47 -3.26
C ALA A 342 -21.93 13.02 -2.28
#